data_AF-A0A524QJI7-F1
#
_entry.id   AF-A0A524QJI7-F1
#
_cell.length_a   1.000
_cell.length_b   1.000
_cell.length_c   1.000
_cell.angle_alpha   90.00
_cell.angle_beta   90.00
_cell.angle_gamma   90.00
#
_symmetry.space_group_name_H-M   'P 1'
#
loop_
_entity.id
_entity.type
_entity.pdbx_description
1 polymer ?
#
loop_
_entity_poly.entity_id
_entity_poly.type
_entity_poly.pdbx_seq_one_letter_code
_entity_poly.pdbx_strand_id
1 'polypeptide(L)'
;MKIRKELSVLLLLLSLVLALLPISANRSFNTNPDKLLSDVLTKDLSFTADQVAEFVVREDSTIQMIDLRPSEEFRRQSIPGAVSILMLNLLIKILRSGSAIKTSGTFSMQRGVWRRILPWYMPGDWVMPTVM
;
A
#
# COMPACT_ATOMS: atom_id res chain seq x y z
N MET A 1 -12.59 52.17 -3.15
CA MET A 1 -11.19 51.77 -3.44
C MET A 1 -10.44 51.18 -2.23
N LYS A 2 -11.12 50.62 -1.22
CA LYS A 2 -10.48 50.09 0.01
C LYS A 2 -10.36 48.56 -0.01
N ILE A 3 -11.45 47.87 -0.37
CA ILE A 3 -11.54 46.40 -0.43
C ILE A 3 -10.46 45.75 -1.31
N ARG A 4 -10.16 46.36 -2.47
CA ARG A 4 -9.13 45.87 -3.41
C ARG A 4 -7.73 45.89 -2.79
N LYS A 5 -7.43 46.91 -1.98
CA LYS A 5 -6.13 47.06 -1.33
C LYS A 5 -5.99 46.06 -0.18
N GLU A 6 -7.04 45.88 0.61
CA GLU A 6 -7.08 44.92 1.72
C GLU A 6 -6.91 43.47 1.23
N LEU A 7 -7.59 43.09 0.15
CA LEU A 7 -7.42 41.76 -0.48
C LEU A 7 -6.01 41.55 -1.02
N SER A 8 -5.43 42.56 -1.68
CA SER A 8 -4.04 42.47 -2.17
C SER A 8 -3.04 42.28 -1.03
N VAL A 9 -3.21 42.99 0.09
CA VAL A 9 -2.34 42.84 1.27
C VAL A 9 -2.51 41.46 1.90
N LEU A 10 -3.74 40.96 2.03
CA LEU A 10 -4.03 39.63 2.55
C LEU A 10 -3.40 38.53 1.69
N LEU A 11 -3.53 38.62 0.37
CA LEU A 11 -2.96 37.65 -0.56
C LEU A 11 -1.43 37.67 -0.58
N LEU A 12 -0.81 38.85 -0.46
CA LEU A 12 0.64 38.97 -0.35
C LEU A 12 1.16 38.34 0.95
N LEU A 13 0.50 38.57 2.08
CA LEU A 13 0.84 37.94 3.35
C LEU A 13 0.69 36.41 3.29
N LEU A 14 -0.41 35.93 2.70
CA LEU A 14 -0.63 34.49 2.54
C LEU A 14 0.44 33.85 1.64
N SER A 15 0.80 34.51 0.54
CA SER A 15 1.88 34.05 -0.34
C SER A 15 3.23 34.01 0.37
N LEU A 16 3.52 34.97 1.26
CA LEU A 16 4.75 34.99 2.03
C LEU A 16 4.83 33.82 3.02
N VAL A 17 3.73 33.52 3.71
CA VAL A 17 3.63 32.37 4.62
C VAL A 17 3.78 31.06 3.86
N LEU A 18 3.13 30.92 2.69
CA LEU A 18 3.25 29.74 1.83
C LEU A 18 4.65 29.56 1.25
N ALA A 19 5.38 30.65 0.96
CA ALA A 19 6.75 30.59 0.46
C ALA A 19 7.76 30.17 1.54
N LEU A 20 7.49 30.45 2.81
CA LEU A 20 8.33 30.04 3.95
C LEU A 20 8.01 28.63 4.46
N LEU A 21 6.90 28.03 4.00
CA LEU A 21 6.56 26.66 4.36
C LEU A 21 7.51 25.67 3.64
N PRO A 22 8.14 24.74 4.36
CA PRO A 22 8.92 23.68 3.73
C PRO A 22 7.96 22.78 2.95
N ILE A 23 7.99 22.87 1.62
CA ILE A 23 7.21 22.01 0.71
C ILE A 23 7.87 20.62 0.70
N SER A 24 7.73 19.87 1.78
CA SER A 24 8.23 18.48 1.89
C SER A 24 7.22 17.44 1.37
N ALA A 25 6.33 17.84 0.46
CA ALA A 25 5.23 17.01 -0.04
C ALA A 25 5.64 15.99 -1.12
N ASN A 26 6.93 15.75 -1.33
CA ASN A 26 7.41 14.77 -2.29
C ASN A 26 8.45 13.84 -1.68
N ARG A 27 8.08 13.16 -0.58
CA ARG A 27 8.72 11.89 -0.24
C ARG A 27 8.25 10.85 -1.25
N SER A 28 8.72 10.97 -2.49
CA SER A 28 8.75 9.83 -3.39
C SER A 28 9.56 8.76 -2.67
N PHE A 29 8.96 7.60 -2.41
CA PHE A 29 9.63 6.42 -1.87
C PHE A 29 10.62 5.89 -2.94
N ASN A 30 11.62 6.70 -3.29
CA ASN A 30 12.76 6.31 -4.11
C ASN A 30 13.88 5.83 -3.19
N THR A 31 13.51 4.94 -2.28
CA THR A 31 14.44 4.26 -1.39
C THR A 31 14.86 2.98 -2.10
N ASN A 32 16.17 2.80 -2.26
CA ASN A 32 16.76 1.57 -2.80
C ASN A 32 16.11 0.37 -2.08
N PRO A 33 15.53 -0.62 -2.79
CA PRO A 33 14.87 -1.78 -2.19
C PRO A 33 15.75 -2.47 -1.14
N ASP A 34 17.07 -2.48 -1.32
CA ASP A 34 18.01 -3.06 -0.35
C ASP A 34 18.00 -2.32 0.99
N LYS A 35 17.82 -0.99 0.96
CA LYS A 35 17.72 -0.16 2.18
C LYS A 35 16.39 -0.34 2.89
N LEU A 36 15.29 -0.48 2.14
CA LEU A 36 13.98 -0.77 2.75
C LEU A 36 13.99 -2.13 3.44
N LEU A 37 14.60 -3.13 2.82
CA LEU A 37 14.71 -4.45 3.44
C LEU A 37 15.59 -4.39 4.69
N SER A 38 16.74 -3.70 4.66
CA SER A 38 17.57 -3.54 5.85
C SER A 38 16.87 -2.78 6.97
N ASP A 39 16.09 -1.75 6.64
CA ASP A 39 15.35 -0.96 7.62
C ASP A 39 14.23 -1.79 8.26
N VAL A 40 13.50 -2.60 7.47
CA VAL A 40 12.44 -3.51 7.97
C VAL A 40 13.03 -4.66 8.81
N LEU A 41 14.23 -5.13 8.48
CA LEU A 41 14.94 -6.16 9.22
C LEU A 41 15.65 -5.62 10.49
N THR A 42 15.53 -4.32 10.78
CA THR A 42 16.08 -3.74 12.00
C THR A 42 15.28 -4.25 13.22
N LYS A 43 15.97 -4.46 14.34
CA LYS A 43 15.39 -5.04 15.58
C LYS A 43 14.16 -4.29 16.08
N ASP A 44 14.04 -3.00 15.80
CA ASP A 44 12.93 -2.17 16.28
C ASP A 44 11.58 -2.50 15.61
N LEU A 45 11.59 -3.22 14.49
CA LEU A 45 10.39 -3.59 13.72
C LEU A 45 10.15 -5.11 13.67
N SER A 46 10.94 -5.90 14.41
CA SER A 46 10.80 -7.35 14.47
C SER A 46 10.49 -7.82 15.89
N PHE A 47 9.58 -8.80 15.99
CA PHE A 47 9.22 -9.44 17.25
C PHE A 47 9.88 -10.81 17.35
N THR A 48 10.28 -11.21 18.56
CA THR A 48 10.74 -12.58 18.81
C THR A 48 9.57 -13.55 18.84
N ALA A 49 9.83 -14.84 18.64
CA ALA A 49 8.79 -15.87 18.69
C ALA A 49 8.08 -15.91 20.06
N ASP A 50 8.82 -15.71 21.16
CA ASP A 50 8.26 -15.67 22.51
C ASP A 50 7.31 -14.49 22.72
N GLN A 51 7.65 -13.31 22.19
CA GLN A 51 6.78 -12.13 22.24
C GLN A 51 5.48 -12.36 21.45
N VAL A 52 5.59 -12.99 20.27
CA VAL A 52 4.41 -13.34 19.47
C VAL A 52 3.54 -14.37 20.20
N ALA A 53 4.15 -15.36 20.86
CA ALA A 53 3.42 -16.33 21.66
C ALA A 53 2.65 -15.67 22.82
N GLU A 54 3.25 -14.67 23.48
CA GLU A 54 2.57 -13.89 24.53
C GLU A 54 1.34 -13.16 23.97
N PHE A 55 1.43 -12.53 22.79
CA PHE A 55 0.28 -11.86 22.16
C PHE A 55 -0.87 -12.83 21.83
N VAL A 56 -0.52 -14.04 21.37
CA VAL A 56 -1.51 -15.10 21.07
C VAL A 56 -2.18 -15.57 22.35
N VAL A 57 -1.43 -15.82 23.42
CA VAL A 57 -1.97 -16.28 24.71
C VAL A 57 -2.84 -15.22 25.38
N ARG A 58 -2.49 -13.93 25.24
CA ARG A 58 -3.25 -12.82 25.82
C ARG A 58 -4.50 -12.44 25.01
N GLU A 59 -4.75 -13.09 23.88
CA GLU A 59 -5.85 -12.76 22.95
C GLU A 59 -5.93 -11.25 22.65
N ASP A 60 -4.77 -10.63 22.40
CA ASP A 60 -4.68 -9.18 22.27
C ASP A 60 -5.36 -8.70 20.98
N SER A 61 -6.57 -8.16 21.11
CA SER A 61 -7.35 -7.61 19.99
C SER A 61 -6.74 -6.36 19.32
N THR A 62 -5.70 -5.77 19.91
CA THR A 62 -5.00 -4.63 19.31
C THR A 62 -4.03 -5.03 18.19
N ILE A 63 -3.70 -6.33 18.09
CA ILE A 63 -2.72 -6.86 17.14
C ILE A 63 -3.42 -7.76 16.13
N GLN A 64 -3.20 -7.50 14.83
CA GLN A 64 -3.64 -8.39 13.76
C GLN A 64 -2.44 -9.10 13.16
N MET A 65 -2.45 -10.43 13.25
CA MET A 65 -1.46 -11.26 12.59
C MET A 65 -1.89 -11.58 11.16
N ILE A 66 -0.98 -11.34 10.21
CA ILE A 66 -1.20 -11.60 8.78
C ILE A 66 -0.16 -12.61 8.33
N ASP A 67 -0.61 -13.77 7.86
CA ASP A 67 0.27 -14.79 7.31
C ASP A 67 0.39 -14.61 5.79
N LEU A 68 1.63 -14.45 5.33
CA LEU A 68 1.97 -14.13 3.94
C LEU A 68 2.24 -15.38 3.09
N ARG A 69 2.26 -16.57 3.70
CA ARG A 69 2.52 -17.85 3.05
C ARG A 69 1.37 -18.25 2.10
N PRO A 70 1.60 -19.19 1.17
CA PRO A 70 0.55 -19.76 0.35
C PRO A 70 -0.58 -20.37 1.18
N SER A 71 -1.81 -20.24 0.70
CA SER A 71 -2.99 -20.73 1.42
C SER A 71 -2.94 -22.23 1.72
N GLU A 72 -2.23 -23.02 0.92
CA GLU A 72 -2.06 -24.46 1.13
C GLU A 72 -1.27 -24.77 2.40
N GLU A 73 -0.23 -23.99 2.68
CA GLU A 73 0.60 -24.13 3.88
C GLU A 73 -0.13 -23.63 5.12
N PHE A 74 -0.85 -22.51 4.98
CA PHE A 74 -1.68 -21.95 6.06
C PHE A 74 -2.75 -22.95 6.54
N ARG A 75 -3.39 -23.67 5.61
CA ARG A 75 -4.39 -24.70 5.93
C ARG A 75 -3.80 -25.89 6.70
N ARG A 76 -2.53 -26.22 6.49
CA ARG A 76 -1.86 -27.33 7.19
C ARG A 76 -1.48 -26.95 8.61
N GLN A 77 -0.98 -25.72 8.79
CA GLN A 77 -0.53 -25.20 10.06
C GLN A 77 -0.63 -23.67 10.07
N SER A 78 -1.47 -23.15 10.95
CA SER A 78 -1.68 -21.72 11.14
C SER A 78 -1.57 -21.37 12.62
N ILE A 79 -1.11 -20.16 12.88
CA ILE A 79 -1.12 -19.61 14.23
C ILE A 79 -2.55 -19.11 14.50
N PRO A 80 -3.15 -19.41 15.67
CA PRO A 80 -4.49 -18.96 16.02
C PRO A 80 -4.65 -17.44 15.85
N GLY A 81 -5.78 -17.01 15.28
CA GLY A 81 -6.05 -15.59 15.02
C GLY A 81 -5.35 -14.98 13.80
N ALA A 82 -4.45 -15.71 13.13
CA ALA A 82 -3.83 -15.25 11.89
C ALA A 82 -4.83 -15.24 10.72
N VAL A 83 -4.69 -14.24 9.85
CA VAL A 83 -5.42 -14.17 8.58
C VAL A 83 -4.46 -14.43 7.43
N SER A 84 -4.80 -15.37 6.55
CA SER A 84 -4.00 -15.66 5.35
C SER A 84 -4.23 -14.61 4.27
N ILE A 85 -3.17 -13.90 3.88
CA ILE A 85 -3.18 -13.01 2.73
C ILE A 85 -1.89 -13.21 1.95
N LEU A 86 -1.98 -13.81 0.77
CA LEU A 86 -0.83 -14.00 -0.11
C LEU A 86 -0.12 -12.66 -0.40
N MET A 87 1.20 -12.63 -0.26
CA MET A 87 2.04 -11.45 -0.48
C MET A 87 1.72 -10.71 -1.78
N LEU A 88 1.49 -11.45 -2.87
CA LEU A 88 1.16 -10.87 -4.18
C LEU A 88 -0.15 -10.05 -4.14
N ASN A 89 -1.15 -10.53 -3.40
CA ASN A 89 -2.43 -9.83 -3.25
C ASN A 89 -2.27 -8.54 -2.45
N LEU A 90 -1.39 -8.53 -1.43
CA LEU A 90 -1.06 -7.30 -0.69
C LEU A 90 -0.32 -6.31 -1.57
N LEU A 91 0.68 -6.75 -2.35
CA LEU A 91 1.43 -5.87 -3.24
C LEU A 91 0.50 -5.24 -4.29
N ILE A 92 -0.38 -6.03 -4.91
CA ILE A 92 -1.38 -5.52 -5.86
C ILE A 92 -2.32 -4.53 -5.17
N LYS A 93 -2.79 -4.81 -3.95
CA LYS A 93 -3.66 -3.91 -3.19
C LYS A 93 -2.97 -2.58 -2.87
N ILE A 94 -1.71 -2.61 -2.46
CA ILE A 94 -0.89 -1.42 -2.17
C ILE A 94 -0.64 -0.62 -3.46
N LEU A 95 -0.24 -1.28 -4.54
CA LEU A 95 -0.03 -0.64 -5.84
C LEU A 95 -1.33 -0.01 -6.39
N ARG A 96 -2.48 -0.67 -6.21
CA ARG A 96 -3.80 -0.11 -6.57
C ARG A 96 -4.19 1.07 -5.68
N SER A 97 -3.90 0.99 -4.37
CA SER A 97 -4.15 2.07 -3.41
C SER A 97 -3.30 3.31 -3.69
N GLY A 98 -2.05 3.15 -4.14
CA GLY A 98 -1.18 4.26 -4.54
C GLY A 98 -1.55 4.85 -5.91
N SER A 99 -2.09 4.06 -6.82
CA SER A 99 -2.54 4.52 -8.15
C SER A 99 -3.86 5.28 -8.11
N ALA A 100 -4.67 5.12 -7.06
CA ALA A 100 -5.95 5.83 -6.90
C ALA A 100 -5.82 7.36 -6.74
N ILE A 101 -4.61 7.89 -6.50
CA ILE A 101 -4.36 9.34 -6.44
C ILE A 101 -4.05 9.93 -7.84
N LYS A 102 -4.02 9.10 -8.91
CA LYS A 102 -3.67 9.58 -10.26
C LYS A 102 -4.49 8.94 -11.39
N THR A 103 -5.81 8.93 -11.28
CA THR A 103 -6.67 8.58 -12.44
C THR A 103 -7.83 9.55 -12.63
N SER A 104 -7.52 10.79 -12.99
CA SER A 104 -8.38 11.62 -13.85
C SER A 104 -7.81 11.66 -15.28
N GLY A 105 -7.23 10.55 -15.73
CA GLY A 105 -6.68 10.39 -17.07
C GLY A 105 -6.85 8.94 -17.50
N THR A 106 -7.62 8.74 -18.56
CA THR A 106 -7.91 7.45 -19.21
C THR A 106 -6.62 6.69 -19.53
N PHE A 107 -6.35 5.62 -18.78
CA PHE A 107 -5.26 4.70 -19.09
C PHE A 107 -5.75 3.64 -20.08
N SER A 108 -5.57 3.92 -21.38
CA SER A 108 -5.73 2.95 -22.46
C SER A 108 -4.52 2.02 -22.48
N MET A 109 -4.63 0.86 -21.80
CA MET A 109 -3.64 -0.21 -21.86
C MET A 109 -4.01 -1.18 -22.99
N GLN A 110 -3.14 -1.32 -23.99
CA GLN A 110 -3.41 -2.14 -25.18
C GLN A 110 -3.63 -3.62 -24.85
N ARG A 111 -4.68 -4.20 -25.49
CA ARG A 111 -5.17 -5.59 -25.40
C ARG A 111 -4.10 -6.70 -25.58
N GLY A 112 -2.91 -6.39 -26.10
CA GLY A 112 -1.86 -7.37 -26.41
C GLY A 112 -1.09 -7.92 -25.20
N VAL A 113 -1.02 -7.17 -24.10
CA VAL A 113 -0.21 -7.56 -22.93
C VAL A 113 -0.87 -8.71 -22.15
N TRP A 114 -2.20 -8.72 -22.08
CA TRP A 114 -2.97 -9.74 -21.35
C TRP A 114 -2.76 -11.15 -21.91
N ARG A 115 -2.66 -11.33 -23.25
CA ARG A 115 -2.49 -12.66 -23.86
C ARG A 115 -1.19 -13.38 -23.49
N ARG A 116 -0.17 -12.66 -23.04
CA ARG A 116 1.15 -13.24 -22.74
C ARG A 116 1.30 -13.70 -21.28
N ILE A 117 0.44 -13.19 -20.39
CA ILE A 117 0.55 -13.41 -18.94
C ILE A 117 -0.51 -14.39 -18.43
N LEU A 118 -1.66 -14.47 -19.12
CA LEU A 118 -2.82 -15.27 -18.69
C LEU A 118 -2.69 -16.81 -18.66
N PRO A 119 -1.80 -17.51 -19.42
CA PRO A 119 -1.83 -18.98 -19.43
C PRO A 119 -1.43 -19.65 -18.11
N TRP A 120 -0.68 -18.96 -17.24
CA TRP A 120 -0.07 -19.56 -16.05
C TRP A 120 -0.90 -19.40 -14.77
N TYR A 121 -2.09 -18.79 -14.83
CA TYR A 121 -2.77 -18.31 -13.61
C TYR A 121 -4.29 -18.56 -13.52
N MET A 122 -4.88 -19.43 -14.35
CA MET A 122 -6.32 -19.72 -14.28
C MET A 122 -6.62 -21.21 -14.05
N PRO A 123 -7.12 -21.61 -12.87
CA PRO A 123 -7.81 -22.89 -12.69
C PRO A 123 -9.18 -22.87 -13.42
N GLY A 124 -9.59 -24.02 -13.94
CA GLY A 124 -10.49 -24.20 -15.10
C GLY A 124 -11.94 -23.72 -15.04
N ASP A 125 -12.38 -22.98 -14.02
CA ASP A 125 -13.82 -22.75 -13.79
C ASP A 125 -14.26 -21.26 -13.82
N TRP A 126 -13.43 -20.35 -14.34
CA TRP A 126 -13.75 -18.92 -14.36
C TRP A 126 -14.15 -18.40 -15.76
N VAL A 127 -15.39 -17.87 -15.87
CA VAL A 127 -15.91 -17.23 -17.08
C VAL A 127 -15.54 -15.74 -17.11
N MET A 128 -14.96 -15.28 -18.22
CA MET A 128 -14.58 -13.87 -18.43
C MET A 128 -15.81 -12.96 -18.44
N PRO A 129 -15.85 -11.86 -17.66
CA PRO A 129 -16.88 -10.85 -17.85
C PRO A 129 -16.63 -10.15 -19.18
N THR A 130 -17.59 -10.28 -20.09
CA THR A 130 -17.60 -9.54 -21.36
C THR A 130 -18.00 -8.10 -21.05
N VAL A 131 -17.06 -7.18 -21.17
CA VAL A 131 -17.35 -5.74 -21.13
C VAL A 131 -17.70 -5.33 -22.55
N MET A 132 -18.96 -4.95 -22.78
CA MET A 132 -19.42 -4.25 -24.00
C MET A 132 -18.87 -2.82 -24.05
#